data_AF-A0A1F2RUF6-F1
#
_entry.id   AF-A0A1F2RUF6-F1
#
_cell.length_a   1.000
_cell.length_b   1.000
_cell.length_c   1.000
_cell.angle_alpha   90.00
_cell.angle_beta   90.00
_cell.angle_gamma   90.00
#
_symmetry.space_group_name_H-M   'P 1'
#
loop_
_entity.id
_entity.type
_entity.pdbx_description
1 polymer ?
#
loop_
_entity_poly.entity_id
_entity_poly.type
_entity_poly.pdbx_seq_one_letter_code
_entity_poly.pdbx_strand_id
1 'polypeptide(L)'
;MAESRRVCALLLGATILFLLAIPVKAQSLLPLRIDSVPTGLRPLGIAIYPHGDTATVVVANSGDNSITIFAWKFNGPAELVTTLRGIPAPNGISFCSGDRLLVTSPSDNSVTVIKGGSFYFPESWAVLGTIKVGPQPNAAACVPPNVATSGIGVVSNQGDNTLSVLDLGSFSVTATVPDVPAALSLHGVELLFGGSPAVVAWVAGTDANVVTLVDLITARILTRIPVPRPTAIRNTSIDLGTSIVRGTIVASALGNKLITFNSSTLEIASTISNVPNPQDFAFNSRLGLFTIVGGTNTLARITGPSNDVSIVPGIAGSASLASFGYSVCYTYGCNSYDAVLVTSSDSNRLFSLAVAPDAPRQFTVQNAGSFSTSGASSGALASTIMTTGVSQNFFATSLPLPKTLGGITLRIGGNLTFETNQWVYSPIGSIEAPLLFVGPTQINFQIPTGIAPGDSVPAQIQKPDGTTLLTTLSIVSTAPGIFTVLMNGLGQAAALNQDNSLNGNPQSILGARPAVRGSVIQLFATGGGETDPPLLPGEAAPITGNPLVYTRVQPTVTLGGFALRVQFSGMAPGFVGLWQINVEIPQLIAPGSAVPLTITAGGITSNTVTIAVE
;
A
#
# COMPACT_ATOMS: atom_id res chain seq x y z
N MET A 1 -5.59 -48.05 -50.75
CA MET A 1 -7.06 -47.86 -50.76
C MET A 1 -7.43 -47.51 -49.33
N ALA A 2 -7.45 -46.21 -49.00
CA ALA A 2 -8.71 -45.46 -48.83
C ALA A 2 -9.53 -46.10 -47.70
N GLU A 3 -9.46 -45.66 -46.44
CA GLU A 3 -9.67 -44.28 -45.97
C GLU A 3 -8.63 -43.85 -44.92
N SER A 4 -7.78 -42.93 -45.36
CA SER A 4 -6.89 -42.08 -44.57
C SER A 4 -6.96 -40.71 -45.26
N ARG A 5 -7.07 -39.64 -44.45
CA ARG A 5 -7.09 -38.19 -44.81
C ARG A 5 -8.45 -37.49 -44.68
N ARG A 6 -8.70 -36.98 -43.46
CA ARG A 6 -9.44 -35.77 -43.02
C ARG A 6 -9.71 -36.04 -41.52
N VAL A 7 -8.88 -35.62 -40.56
CA VAL A 7 -8.69 -34.23 -40.12
C VAL A 7 -7.26 -34.08 -39.58
N CYS A 8 -6.41 -33.51 -40.42
CA CYS A 8 -5.12 -32.92 -40.04
C CYS A 8 -5.33 -31.40 -40.17
N ALA A 9 -6.11 -30.83 -39.25
CA ALA A 9 -6.38 -29.39 -39.11
C ALA A 9 -7.19 -29.13 -37.83
N LEU A 10 -6.56 -29.32 -36.66
CA LEU A 10 -6.98 -28.73 -35.36
C LEU A 10 -5.87 -28.99 -34.33
N LEU A 11 -4.64 -28.65 -34.72
CA LEU A 11 -3.43 -28.71 -33.90
C LEU A 11 -2.87 -27.29 -33.64
N LEU A 12 -3.74 -26.28 -33.60
CA LEU A 12 -3.34 -24.87 -33.47
C LEU A 12 -4.41 -23.96 -32.85
N GLY A 13 -5.18 -24.47 -31.88
CA GLY A 13 -6.27 -23.69 -31.28
C GLY A 13 -6.92 -24.35 -30.06
N ALA A 14 -6.14 -24.63 -29.02
CA ALA A 14 -6.67 -24.85 -27.66
C ALA A 14 -5.62 -24.63 -26.56
N THR A 15 -4.50 -23.95 -26.88
CA THR A 15 -3.50 -23.46 -25.91
C THR A 15 -3.77 -22.01 -25.50
N ILE A 16 -5.03 -21.57 -25.60
CA ILE A 16 -5.48 -20.21 -25.25
C ILE A 16 -6.91 -20.32 -24.73
N LEU A 17 -7.10 -20.89 -23.54
CA LEU A 17 -8.24 -20.55 -22.67
C LEU A 17 -8.08 -21.08 -21.25
N PHE A 18 -6.92 -20.84 -20.64
CA PHE A 18 -6.78 -20.70 -19.18
C PHE A 18 -5.58 -19.79 -18.90
N LEU A 19 -5.52 -18.65 -19.59
CA LEU A 19 -5.04 -17.43 -18.96
C LEU A 19 -6.13 -17.02 -17.97
N LEU A 20 -6.21 -17.75 -16.85
CA LEU A 20 -6.64 -17.12 -15.61
C LEU A 20 -5.64 -16.00 -15.41
N ALA A 21 -6.14 -14.78 -15.54
CA ALA A 21 -5.49 -13.60 -15.02
C ALA A 21 -4.87 -13.99 -13.68
N ILE A 22 -3.54 -14.08 -13.65
CA ILE A 22 -2.83 -13.73 -12.44
C ILE A 22 -3.33 -12.31 -12.20
N PRO A 23 -4.12 -12.01 -11.16
CA PRO A 23 -4.29 -10.63 -10.81
C PRO A 23 -2.85 -10.16 -10.58
N VAL A 24 -2.34 -9.34 -11.51
CA VAL A 24 -1.12 -8.56 -11.29
C VAL A 24 -1.36 -8.01 -9.91
N LYS A 25 -0.52 -8.44 -8.96
CA LYS A 25 -0.69 -8.18 -7.55
C LYS A 25 -0.85 -6.67 -7.45
N ALA A 26 -2.09 -6.20 -7.33
CA ALA A 26 -2.35 -4.79 -7.16
C ALA A 26 -1.67 -4.53 -5.82
N GLN A 27 -0.52 -3.87 -5.87
CA GLN A 27 0.25 -3.58 -4.69
C GLN A 27 -0.69 -2.81 -3.78
N SER A 28 -1.21 -3.49 -2.74
CA SER A 28 -2.21 -2.91 -1.86
C SER A 28 -1.52 -1.72 -1.22
N LEU A 29 -1.87 -0.53 -1.68
CA LEU A 29 -1.22 0.68 -1.24
C LEU A 29 -1.42 0.78 0.27
N LEU A 30 -0.33 1.04 0.98
CA LEU A 30 -0.37 1.13 2.43
C LEU A 30 -1.46 2.14 2.84
N PRO A 31 -2.25 1.82 3.87
CA PRO A 31 -3.21 2.76 4.42
C PRO A 31 -2.47 4.04 4.83
N LEU A 32 -3.15 5.17 4.66
CA LEU A 32 -2.58 6.49 4.93
C LEU A 32 -2.92 6.90 6.36
N ARG A 33 -1.92 7.37 7.11
CA ARG A 33 -2.14 8.21 8.29
C ARG A 33 -2.26 9.65 7.82
N ILE A 34 -3.35 10.32 8.22
CA ILE A 34 -3.59 11.73 7.93
C ILE A 34 -3.55 12.50 9.25
N ASP A 35 -2.54 13.35 9.40
CA ASP A 35 -2.42 14.30 10.50
C ASP A 35 -2.59 15.72 9.97
N SER A 36 -2.87 16.68 10.86
CA SER A 36 -2.91 18.09 10.46
C SER A 36 -2.61 19.06 11.59
N VAL A 37 -2.02 20.19 11.25
CA VAL A 37 -1.73 21.30 12.17
C VAL A 37 -2.34 22.60 11.66
N PRO A 38 -2.77 23.52 12.54
CA PRO A 38 -3.25 24.83 12.13
C PRO A 38 -2.10 25.67 11.54
N THR A 39 -2.42 26.49 10.54
CA THR A 39 -1.51 27.47 9.93
C THR A 39 -2.06 28.89 10.13
N GLY A 40 -1.77 29.81 9.22
CA GLY A 40 -2.47 31.09 9.09
C GLY A 40 -3.72 31.00 8.21
N LEU A 41 -4.30 32.16 7.88
CA LEU A 41 -5.53 32.25 7.09
C LEU A 41 -5.27 32.06 5.59
N ARG A 42 -6.13 31.27 4.94
CA ARG A 42 -6.10 30.96 3.49
C ARG A 42 -4.69 30.53 3.05
N PRO A 43 -4.17 29.40 3.57
CA PRO A 43 -2.89 28.87 3.15
C PRO A 43 -2.96 28.42 1.68
N LEU A 44 -2.13 29.00 0.81
CA LEU A 44 -2.11 28.72 -0.62
C LEU A 44 -0.82 27.98 -0.99
N GLY A 45 0.33 28.63 -0.84
CA GLY A 45 1.64 28.07 -1.17
C GLY A 45 2.22 27.17 -0.09
N ILE A 46 2.99 26.18 -0.54
CA ILE A 46 3.84 25.35 0.32
C ILE A 46 5.18 25.14 -0.35
N ALA A 47 6.25 25.19 0.43
CA ALA A 47 7.57 24.71 0.02
C ALA A 47 8.19 23.87 1.14
N ILE A 48 9.03 22.93 0.76
CA ILE A 48 9.72 22.05 1.70
C ILE A 48 11.22 22.00 1.40
N TYR A 49 12.02 21.97 2.46
CA TYR A 49 13.45 21.76 2.39
C TYR A 49 13.88 20.68 3.41
N PRO A 50 14.32 19.49 2.97
CA PRO A 50 14.72 18.42 3.86
C PRO A 50 16.12 18.67 4.48
N HIS A 51 16.28 18.32 5.76
CA HIS A 51 17.51 18.43 6.55
C HIS A 51 17.77 17.12 7.33
N GLY A 52 18.50 16.17 6.75
CA GLY A 52 18.85 14.93 7.46
C GLY A 52 17.61 14.16 7.92
N ASP A 53 17.36 14.12 9.23
CA ASP A 53 16.20 13.49 9.89
C ASP A 53 15.05 14.49 10.22
N THR A 54 15.06 15.67 9.62
CA THR A 54 13.96 16.64 9.69
C THR A 54 13.68 17.28 8.33
N ALA A 55 12.62 18.09 8.22
CA ALA A 55 12.42 18.99 7.08
C ALA A 55 11.82 20.32 7.54
N THR A 56 12.22 21.41 6.89
CA THR A 56 11.56 22.70 7.06
C THR A 56 10.42 22.82 6.06
N VAL A 57 9.23 23.17 6.54
CA VAL A 57 8.05 23.39 5.72
C VAL A 57 7.60 24.82 5.90
N VAL A 58 7.42 25.53 4.79
CA VAL A 58 6.95 26.91 4.79
C VAL A 58 5.62 26.98 4.08
N VAL A 59 4.64 27.62 4.72
CA VAL A 59 3.27 27.80 4.22
C VAL A 59 3.00 29.28 4.01
N ALA A 60 2.52 29.67 2.82
CA ALA A 60 2.11 31.02 2.49
C ALA A 60 0.65 31.21 2.84
N ASN A 61 0.38 32.04 3.85
CA ASN A 61 -0.95 32.34 4.32
C ASN A 61 -1.41 33.67 3.69
N SER A 62 -2.11 33.56 2.57
CA SER A 62 -2.50 34.74 1.78
C SER A 62 -3.48 35.65 2.54
N GLY A 63 -4.32 35.06 3.40
CA GLY A 63 -5.38 35.77 4.12
C GLY A 63 -4.92 36.58 5.33
N ASP A 64 -3.69 36.40 5.82
CA ASP A 64 -3.17 37.09 7.01
C ASP A 64 -1.83 37.81 6.77
N ASN A 65 -1.40 37.92 5.51
CA ASN A 65 -0.15 38.55 5.10
C ASN A 65 1.07 37.95 5.84
N SER A 66 1.15 36.62 5.91
CA SER A 66 2.22 35.93 6.63
C SER A 66 2.70 34.65 5.95
N ILE A 67 3.89 34.21 6.35
CA ILE A 67 4.30 32.82 6.16
C ILE A 67 4.44 32.13 7.52
N THR A 68 4.04 30.87 7.59
CA THR A 68 4.28 30.01 8.76
C THR A 68 5.38 29.02 8.45
N ILE A 69 6.34 28.89 9.36
CA ILE A 69 7.45 27.94 9.25
C ILE A 69 7.25 26.82 10.27
N PHE A 70 7.26 25.59 9.78
CA PHE A 70 7.23 24.38 10.59
C PHE A 70 8.54 23.60 10.46
N ALA A 71 8.92 22.92 11.53
CA ALA A 71 9.89 21.85 11.49
C ALA A 71 9.14 20.53 11.54
N TRP A 72 9.44 19.69 10.57
CA TRP A 72 8.90 18.37 10.45
C TRP A 72 9.90 17.38 11.04
N LYS A 73 9.56 16.75 12.16
CA LYS A 73 10.29 15.58 12.65
C LYS A 73 9.71 14.34 11.99
N PHE A 74 10.55 13.52 11.38
CA PHE A 74 10.02 12.32 10.74
C PHE A 74 9.38 11.39 11.79
N ASN A 75 8.17 10.90 11.50
CA ASN A 75 7.25 10.18 12.41
C ASN A 75 6.58 11.01 13.53
N GLY A 76 6.84 12.32 13.60
CA GLY A 76 6.15 13.25 14.49
C GLY A 76 5.21 14.20 13.75
N PRO A 77 4.35 14.94 14.48
CA PRO A 77 3.59 16.04 13.90
C PRO A 77 4.53 17.18 13.48
N ALA A 78 4.07 18.05 12.58
CA ALA A 78 4.77 19.29 12.28
C ALA A 78 4.78 20.20 13.51
N GLU A 79 5.94 20.73 13.89
CA GLU A 79 6.10 21.65 15.01
C GLU A 79 6.23 23.08 14.48
N LEU A 80 5.44 24.01 15.01
CA LEU A 80 5.54 25.42 14.66
C LEU A 80 6.89 25.98 15.13
N VAL A 81 7.66 26.56 14.21
CA VAL A 81 8.92 27.24 14.50
C VAL A 81 8.68 28.71 14.73
N THR A 82 8.10 29.39 13.73
CA THR A 82 7.79 30.81 13.79
C THR A 82 6.79 31.20 12.70
N THR A 83 6.27 32.43 12.76
CA THR A 83 5.44 33.03 11.72
C THR A 83 5.96 34.42 11.40
N LEU A 84 6.35 34.65 10.14
CA LEU A 84 6.78 35.96 9.67
C LEU A 84 5.59 36.70 9.06
N ARG A 85 5.28 37.89 9.58
CA ARG A 85 4.15 38.72 9.15
C ARG A 85 4.61 39.91 8.32
N GLY A 86 3.67 40.57 7.65
CA GLY A 86 3.92 41.76 6.85
C GLY A 86 4.34 41.47 5.41
N ILE A 87 4.18 40.21 4.97
CA ILE A 87 4.40 39.80 3.58
C ILE A 87 3.04 39.96 2.88
N PRO A 88 2.86 40.85 1.89
CA PRO A 88 1.54 41.09 1.31
C PRO A 88 1.00 39.88 0.55
N ALA A 89 -0.18 39.40 0.93
CA ALA A 89 -0.93 38.31 0.30
C ALA A 89 -0.06 37.21 -0.34
N PRO A 90 0.81 36.54 0.44
CA PRO A 90 1.81 35.64 -0.11
C PRO A 90 1.14 34.48 -0.84
N ASN A 91 1.73 34.10 -1.98
CA ASN A 91 1.18 33.08 -2.86
C ASN A 91 2.19 31.96 -3.14
N GLY A 92 2.97 32.04 -4.22
CA GLY A 92 4.04 31.09 -4.55
C GLY A 92 5.21 31.18 -3.58
N ILE A 93 5.76 30.02 -3.22
CA ILE A 93 6.96 29.90 -2.40
C ILE A 93 7.97 28.98 -3.10
N SER A 94 9.25 29.36 -3.13
CA SER A 94 10.32 28.49 -3.59
C SER A 94 11.55 28.61 -2.71
N PHE A 95 12.09 27.48 -2.25
CA PHE A 95 13.39 27.44 -1.58
C PHE A 95 14.51 27.63 -2.59
N CYS A 96 15.52 28.41 -2.21
CA CYS A 96 16.67 28.77 -3.04
C CYS A 96 17.98 28.34 -2.37
N SER A 97 19.08 28.40 -3.13
CA SER A 97 20.44 28.24 -2.63
C SER A 97 20.78 29.17 -1.44
N GLY A 98 21.44 28.63 -0.40
CA GLY A 98 22.14 29.39 0.64
C GLY A 98 21.25 29.99 1.74
N ASP A 99 20.32 29.19 2.28
CA ASP A 99 19.35 29.61 3.30
C ASP A 99 18.50 30.80 2.81
N ARG A 100 17.90 30.69 1.63
CA ARG A 100 16.98 31.72 1.14
C ARG A 100 15.69 31.13 0.59
N LEU A 101 14.63 31.92 0.69
CA LEU A 101 13.29 31.59 0.22
C LEU A 101 12.73 32.78 -0.56
N LEU A 102 12.07 32.52 -1.68
CA LEU A 102 11.28 33.50 -2.41
C LEU A 102 9.80 33.31 -2.10
N VAL A 103 9.11 34.42 -1.87
CA VAL A 103 7.67 34.45 -1.66
C VAL A 103 7.07 35.52 -2.56
N THR A 104 6.21 35.12 -3.50
CA THR A 104 5.55 36.07 -4.40
C THR A 104 4.40 36.77 -3.70
N SER A 105 4.25 38.07 -3.95
CA SER A 105 3.17 38.92 -3.45
C SER A 105 2.40 39.53 -4.63
N PRO A 106 1.40 38.81 -5.20
CA PRO A 106 0.64 39.28 -6.35
C PRO A 106 0.02 40.68 -6.17
N SER A 107 -0.45 41.00 -4.96
CA SER A 107 -1.11 42.27 -4.64
C SER A 107 -0.16 43.46 -4.57
N ASP A 108 1.15 43.22 -4.46
CA ASP A 108 2.18 44.26 -4.31
C ASP A 108 3.16 44.29 -5.50
N ASN A 109 2.96 43.45 -6.52
CA ASN A 109 3.85 43.32 -7.68
C ASN A 109 5.31 43.10 -7.25
N SER A 110 5.50 42.22 -6.26
CA SER A 110 6.79 42.03 -5.61
C SER A 110 7.06 40.59 -5.23
N VAL A 111 8.33 40.32 -4.94
CA VAL A 111 8.78 39.08 -4.32
C VAL A 111 9.59 39.41 -3.08
N THR A 112 9.22 38.81 -1.96
CA THR A 112 9.97 38.92 -0.71
C THR A 112 11.05 37.84 -0.66
N VAL A 113 12.28 38.25 -0.36
CA VAL A 113 13.41 37.36 -0.13
C VAL A 113 13.58 37.19 1.37
N ILE A 114 13.55 35.95 1.82
CA ILE A 114 13.61 35.59 3.24
C ILE A 114 14.86 34.77 3.49
N LYS A 115 15.55 35.06 4.59
CA LYS A 115 16.64 34.24 5.11
C LYS A 115 16.05 33.02 5.79
N GLY A 116 16.46 31.84 5.32
CA GLY A 116 16.26 30.56 5.97
C GLY A 116 16.98 30.53 7.32
N GLY A 117 16.30 29.94 8.29
CA GLY A 117 16.82 29.77 9.64
C GLY A 117 16.84 28.32 10.06
N SER A 118 17.42 28.05 11.23
CA SER A 118 17.43 26.72 11.83
C SER A 118 16.20 26.51 12.71
N PHE A 119 15.76 25.25 12.82
CA PHE A 119 14.75 24.83 13.80
C PHE A 119 15.12 25.23 15.23
N TYR A 120 16.39 25.08 15.60
CA TYR A 120 16.87 25.35 16.96
C TYR A 120 17.01 26.83 17.29
N PHE A 121 16.97 27.71 16.27
CA PHE A 121 17.16 29.15 16.39
C PHE A 121 16.08 29.88 15.59
N PRO A 122 14.82 29.86 16.03
CA PRO A 122 13.68 30.40 15.27
C PRO A 122 13.83 31.89 14.91
N GLU A 123 14.54 32.66 15.73
CA GLU A 123 14.89 34.07 15.48
C GLU A 123 15.84 34.27 14.28
N SER A 124 16.45 33.21 13.75
CA SER A 124 17.31 33.30 12.57
C SER A 124 16.54 33.52 11.25
N TRP A 125 15.22 33.31 11.26
CA TRP A 125 14.32 33.59 10.14
C TRP A 125 14.03 35.09 10.05
N ALA A 126 14.32 35.70 8.90
CA ALA A 126 14.12 37.13 8.71
C ALA A 126 13.82 37.49 7.26
N VAL A 127 12.97 38.51 7.06
CA VAL A 127 12.83 39.15 5.75
C VAL A 127 14.11 39.92 5.45
N LEU A 128 14.79 39.58 4.35
CA LEU A 128 16.00 40.26 3.90
C LEU A 128 15.69 41.51 3.07
N GLY A 129 14.64 41.44 2.26
CA GLY A 129 14.23 42.54 1.39
C GLY A 129 13.13 42.12 0.43
N THR A 130 12.69 43.09 -0.37
CA THR A 130 11.64 42.91 -1.37
C THR A 130 12.13 43.41 -2.71
N ILE A 131 11.88 42.64 -3.76
CA ILE A 131 12.22 42.97 -5.15
C ILE A 131 10.92 43.30 -5.87
N LYS A 132 10.83 44.47 -6.52
CA LYS A 132 9.71 44.79 -7.41
C LYS A 132 9.89 44.06 -8.73
N VAL A 133 8.82 43.42 -9.19
CA VAL A 133 8.78 42.63 -10.43
C VAL A 133 7.59 43.07 -11.28
N GLY A 134 7.30 42.35 -12.36
CA GLY A 134 6.12 42.62 -13.17
C GLY A 134 4.80 42.46 -12.39
N PRO A 135 3.66 42.88 -12.96
CA PRO A 135 2.39 42.89 -12.26
C PRO A 135 1.88 41.47 -11.96
N GLN A 136 1.27 41.29 -10.78
CA GLN A 136 0.68 40.03 -10.33
C GLN A 136 1.65 38.82 -10.42
N PRO A 137 2.82 38.85 -9.75
CA PRO A 137 3.74 37.72 -9.72
C PRO A 137 3.10 36.54 -8.98
N ASN A 138 3.09 35.37 -9.61
CA ASN A 138 2.26 34.26 -9.12
C ASN A 138 3.03 32.97 -8.83
N ALA A 139 3.95 32.60 -9.72
CA ALA A 139 4.84 31.45 -9.55
C ALA A 139 6.29 31.92 -9.53
N ALA A 140 7.09 31.33 -8.67
CA ALA A 140 8.51 31.57 -8.60
C ALA A 140 9.27 30.25 -8.48
N ALA A 141 10.46 30.21 -9.04
CA ALA A 141 11.40 29.11 -8.87
C ALA A 141 12.80 29.69 -8.71
N CYS A 142 13.70 28.97 -8.07
CA CYS A 142 15.07 29.42 -7.92
C CYS A 142 16.07 28.27 -7.99
N VAL A 143 17.31 28.62 -8.33
CA VAL A 143 18.38 27.65 -8.54
C VAL A 143 18.82 27.06 -7.18
N PRO A 144 18.90 25.73 -7.04
CA PRO A 144 19.33 25.05 -5.82
C PRO A 144 20.86 25.21 -5.58
N PRO A 145 21.32 24.98 -4.33
CA PRO A 145 22.67 25.37 -3.85
C PRO A 145 23.87 24.69 -4.50
N ASN A 146 23.68 23.67 -5.33
CA ASN A 146 24.74 22.84 -5.92
C ASN A 146 25.07 23.19 -7.39
N VAL A 147 24.62 24.33 -7.90
CA VAL A 147 24.84 24.76 -9.30
C VAL A 147 25.65 26.07 -9.33
N ALA A 148 26.58 26.21 -10.28
CA ALA A 148 27.53 27.33 -10.38
C ALA A 148 26.89 28.73 -10.54
N THR A 149 25.58 28.80 -10.83
CA THR A 149 24.77 30.03 -10.93
C THR A 149 23.86 30.25 -9.72
N SER A 150 24.24 29.72 -8.55
CA SER A 150 23.58 29.92 -7.25
C SER A 150 23.24 31.40 -7.03
N GLY A 151 22.02 31.70 -6.60
CA GLY A 151 21.53 33.07 -6.38
C GLY A 151 20.64 33.64 -7.49
N ILE A 152 20.25 32.86 -8.50
CA ILE A 152 19.27 33.26 -9.50
C ILE A 152 17.86 32.79 -9.09
N GLY A 153 16.90 33.71 -9.15
CA GLY A 153 15.46 33.42 -9.04
C GLY A 153 14.74 33.78 -10.34
N VAL A 154 13.58 33.16 -10.58
CA VAL A 154 12.68 33.56 -11.67
C VAL A 154 11.26 33.71 -11.15
N VAL A 155 10.52 34.63 -11.76
CA VAL A 155 9.15 34.95 -11.37
C VAL A 155 8.30 35.13 -12.61
N SER A 156 7.21 34.35 -12.70
CA SER A 156 6.19 34.49 -13.73
C SER A 156 5.21 35.59 -13.32
N ASN A 157 5.11 36.63 -14.14
CA ASN A 157 4.24 37.78 -13.89
C ASN A 157 2.96 37.67 -14.72
N GLN A 158 1.82 37.49 -14.04
CA GLN A 158 0.54 37.27 -14.69
C GLN A 158 0.02 38.50 -15.43
N GLY A 159 0.21 39.70 -14.87
CA GLY A 159 -0.47 40.89 -15.37
C GLY A 159 0.11 41.45 -16.67
N ASP A 160 1.32 41.06 -17.06
CA ASP A 160 1.98 41.53 -18.29
C ASP A 160 2.60 40.41 -19.15
N ASN A 161 2.42 39.13 -18.80
CA ASN A 161 2.99 37.98 -19.50
C ASN A 161 4.52 38.08 -19.69
N THR A 162 5.21 38.37 -18.60
CA THR A 162 6.68 38.42 -18.56
C THR A 162 7.26 37.41 -17.58
N LEU A 163 8.51 37.03 -17.81
CA LEU A 163 9.32 36.29 -16.84
C LEU A 163 10.44 37.21 -16.32
N SER A 164 10.41 37.55 -15.04
CA SER A 164 11.50 38.29 -14.40
C SER A 164 12.59 37.33 -13.95
N VAL A 165 13.84 37.61 -14.32
CA VAL A 165 15.05 36.94 -13.83
C VAL A 165 15.66 37.82 -12.74
N LEU A 166 15.92 37.23 -11.58
CA LEU A 166 16.34 37.91 -10.37
C LEU A 166 17.76 37.51 -10.00
N ASP A 167 18.52 38.49 -9.49
CA ASP A 167 19.71 38.23 -8.67
C ASP A 167 19.33 38.44 -7.21
N LEU A 168 19.36 37.36 -6.45
CA LEU A 168 18.99 37.33 -5.04
C LEU A 168 20.06 37.97 -4.16
N GLY A 169 21.32 38.02 -4.60
CA GLY A 169 22.41 38.67 -3.87
C GLY A 169 22.27 40.18 -3.86
N SER A 170 21.94 40.76 -5.02
CA SER A 170 21.75 42.21 -5.19
C SER A 170 20.30 42.69 -4.99
N PHE A 171 19.35 41.77 -4.80
CA PHE A 171 17.91 42.07 -4.67
C PHE A 171 17.36 42.86 -5.86
N SER A 172 17.73 42.45 -7.08
CA SER A 172 17.37 43.17 -8.30
C SER A 172 16.87 42.25 -9.42
N VAL A 173 16.11 42.83 -10.35
CA VAL A 173 15.74 42.17 -11.61
C VAL A 173 16.88 42.37 -12.60
N THR A 174 17.52 41.28 -13.03
CA THR A 174 18.64 41.31 -13.98
C THR A 174 18.18 41.25 -15.43
N ALA A 175 17.02 40.63 -15.68
CA ALA A 175 16.39 40.62 -16.99
C ALA A 175 14.86 40.47 -16.86
N THR A 176 14.14 40.97 -17.84
CA THR A 176 12.71 40.71 -18.02
C THR A 176 12.51 40.15 -19.42
N VAL A 177 12.05 38.92 -19.52
CA VAL A 177 11.77 38.25 -20.79
C VAL A 177 10.31 38.52 -21.16
N PRO A 178 10.03 39.26 -22.24
CA PRO A 178 8.67 39.50 -22.70
C PRO A 178 8.07 38.26 -23.38
N ASP A 179 6.75 38.30 -23.62
CA ASP A 179 6.01 37.27 -24.36
C ASP A 179 6.14 35.85 -23.78
N VAL A 180 6.21 35.77 -22.45
CA VAL A 180 6.18 34.51 -21.70
C VAL A 180 4.82 34.42 -20.99
N PRO A 181 3.83 33.71 -21.58
CA PRO A 181 2.53 33.56 -20.97
C PRO A 181 2.63 32.98 -19.56
N ALA A 182 1.90 33.57 -18.63
CA ALA A 182 2.14 33.35 -17.22
C ALA A 182 1.53 32.06 -16.65
N ALA A 183 2.19 31.56 -15.61
CA ALA A 183 1.68 30.55 -14.70
C ALA A 183 0.62 31.10 -13.76
N LEU A 184 -0.55 30.45 -13.76
CA LEU A 184 -1.65 30.77 -12.84
C LEU A 184 -1.61 29.96 -11.53
N SER A 185 -0.85 28.88 -11.49
CA SER A 185 -0.70 28.05 -10.29
C SER A 185 0.70 28.17 -9.70
N LEU A 186 0.79 27.86 -8.41
CA LEU A 186 1.94 28.10 -7.54
C LEU A 186 3.21 27.40 -8.02
N HIS A 187 3.07 26.17 -8.50
CA HIS A 187 4.16 25.32 -9.03
C HIS A 187 4.22 25.34 -10.57
N GLY A 188 3.81 26.45 -11.20
CA GLY A 188 3.80 26.58 -12.66
C GLY A 188 5.14 26.95 -13.30
N VAL A 189 6.21 27.09 -12.50
CA VAL A 189 7.58 27.32 -13.00
C VAL A 189 8.52 26.29 -12.41
N GLU A 190 9.31 25.62 -13.26
CA GLU A 190 10.32 24.64 -12.85
C GLU A 190 11.64 24.93 -13.55
N LEU A 191 12.76 24.71 -12.85
CA LEU A 191 14.11 24.92 -13.39
C LEU A 191 14.82 23.59 -13.65
N LEU A 192 15.47 23.48 -14.80
CA LEU A 192 16.31 22.34 -15.19
C LEU A 192 17.77 22.74 -15.32
N PHE A 193 18.65 21.83 -14.92
CA PHE A 193 20.11 22.01 -14.88
C PHE A 193 20.79 20.88 -15.65
N GLY A 194 21.79 21.18 -16.48
CA GLY A 194 22.68 20.15 -17.04
C GLY A 194 22.85 20.07 -18.56
N GLY A 195 22.67 21.15 -19.31
CA GLY A 195 22.97 21.22 -20.75
C GLY A 195 23.66 22.53 -21.16
N SER A 196 23.91 22.75 -22.45
CA SER A 196 24.14 24.10 -23.00
C SER A 196 22.86 24.48 -23.76
N PRO A 197 22.06 25.45 -23.28
CA PRO A 197 22.34 26.35 -22.14
C PRO A 197 22.16 25.70 -20.75
N ALA A 198 22.90 26.21 -19.77
CA ALA A 198 23.09 25.59 -18.45
C ALA A 198 21.86 25.59 -17.54
N VAL A 199 20.96 26.58 -17.69
CA VAL A 199 19.76 26.74 -16.85
C VAL A 199 18.56 27.15 -17.69
N VAL A 200 17.54 26.28 -17.74
CA VAL A 200 16.30 26.51 -18.51
C VAL A 200 15.11 26.56 -17.56
N ALA A 201 14.30 27.60 -17.66
CA ALA A 201 13.01 27.68 -16.99
C ALA A 201 11.91 27.11 -17.90
N TRP A 202 11.08 26.24 -17.34
CA TRP A 202 9.83 25.80 -17.93
C TRP A 202 8.70 26.56 -17.27
N VAL A 203 7.93 27.31 -18.06
CA VAL A 203 6.85 28.17 -17.57
C VAL A 203 5.52 27.68 -18.13
N ALA A 204 4.59 27.32 -17.25
CA ALA A 204 3.25 26.89 -17.59
C ALA A 204 2.38 28.10 -17.96
N GLY A 205 2.32 28.47 -19.23
CA GLY A 205 1.39 29.49 -19.74
C GLY A 205 -0.04 28.99 -19.72
N THR A 206 -0.70 29.07 -18.55
CA THR A 206 -1.94 28.35 -18.25
C THR A 206 -3.06 28.69 -19.22
N ASP A 207 -3.41 29.97 -19.38
CA ASP A 207 -4.51 30.37 -20.28
C ASP A 207 -4.11 30.34 -21.77
N ALA A 208 -2.81 30.39 -22.05
CA ALA A 208 -2.28 30.34 -23.40
C ALA A 208 -2.09 28.90 -23.93
N ASN A 209 -2.40 27.87 -23.13
CA ASN A 209 -2.25 26.46 -23.50
C ASN A 209 -0.84 26.09 -23.99
N VAL A 210 0.18 26.61 -23.31
CA VAL A 210 1.57 26.46 -23.73
C VAL A 210 2.52 26.32 -22.55
N VAL A 211 3.54 25.49 -22.69
CA VAL A 211 4.71 25.51 -21.82
C VAL A 211 5.83 26.23 -22.56
N THR A 212 6.35 27.32 -21.99
CA THR A 212 7.42 28.12 -22.60
C THR A 212 8.75 27.79 -21.95
N LEU A 213 9.75 27.45 -22.77
CA LEU A 213 11.11 27.19 -22.31
C LEU A 213 11.95 28.45 -22.50
N VAL A 214 12.58 28.92 -21.44
CA VAL A 214 13.39 30.15 -21.42
C VAL A 214 14.80 29.82 -20.96
N ASP A 215 15.79 30.19 -21.76
CA ASP A 215 17.19 30.19 -21.35
C ASP A 215 17.43 31.40 -20.43
N LEU A 216 17.79 31.12 -19.18
CA LEU A 216 17.98 32.15 -18.16
C LEU A 216 19.32 32.88 -18.28
N ILE A 217 20.29 32.32 -19.01
CA ILE A 217 21.59 32.97 -19.23
C ILE A 217 21.47 34.03 -20.31
N THR A 218 20.80 33.71 -21.41
CA THR A 218 20.60 34.64 -22.53
C THR A 218 19.32 35.46 -22.42
N ALA A 219 18.45 35.13 -21.46
CA ALA A 219 17.13 35.74 -21.27
C ALA A 219 16.27 35.65 -22.55
N ARG A 220 16.28 34.50 -23.22
CA ARG A 220 15.56 34.28 -24.49
C ARG A 220 14.65 33.05 -24.42
N ILE A 221 13.51 33.17 -25.09
CA ILE A 221 12.62 32.03 -25.33
C ILE A 221 13.33 31.06 -26.28
N LEU A 222 13.48 29.81 -25.84
CA LEU A 222 14.04 28.72 -26.65
C LEU A 222 12.96 28.10 -27.53
N THR A 223 11.84 27.73 -26.93
CA THR A 223 10.74 27.07 -27.63
C THR A 223 9.45 27.12 -26.80
N ARG A 224 8.36 26.68 -27.43
CA ARG A 224 7.02 26.60 -26.86
C ARG A 224 6.41 25.24 -27.19
N ILE A 225 5.90 24.56 -26.17
CA ILE A 225 5.28 23.24 -26.28
C ILE A 225 3.78 23.40 -26.05
N PRO A 226 2.91 23.08 -27.02
CA PRO A 226 1.46 23.11 -26.80
C PRO A 226 1.05 22.11 -25.73
N VAL A 227 0.43 22.58 -24.66
CA VAL A 227 -0.14 21.74 -23.60
C VAL A 227 -1.48 22.34 -23.22
N PRO A 228 -2.60 21.60 -23.24
CA PRO A 228 -3.89 22.16 -22.84
C PRO A 228 -3.87 22.56 -21.36
N ARG A 229 -4.04 23.86 -21.10
CA ARG A 229 -4.10 24.50 -19.79
C ARG A 229 -3.09 23.94 -18.77
N PRO A 230 -1.78 24.19 -18.94
CA PRO A 230 -0.76 23.67 -18.02
C PRO A 230 -0.85 24.41 -16.69
N THR A 231 -0.85 23.67 -15.58
CA THR A 231 -1.05 24.23 -14.23
C THR A 231 0.18 24.04 -13.34
N ALA A 232 0.79 22.86 -13.34
CA ALA A 232 1.99 22.59 -12.55
C ALA A 232 3.06 21.90 -13.40
N ILE A 233 4.33 22.19 -13.08
CA ILE A 233 5.50 21.56 -13.69
C ILE A 233 6.42 21.07 -12.59
N ARG A 234 6.88 19.83 -12.66
CA ARG A 234 7.88 19.28 -11.73
C ARG A 234 8.83 18.35 -12.45
N ASN A 235 10.11 18.44 -12.14
CA ASN A 235 11.08 17.44 -12.53
C ASN A 235 11.16 16.36 -11.45
N THR A 236 10.62 15.18 -11.75
CA THR A 236 10.60 14.06 -10.80
C THR A 236 10.59 12.72 -11.52
N SER A 237 10.78 11.65 -10.75
CA SER A 237 10.62 10.27 -11.23
C SER A 237 9.37 9.69 -10.60
N ILE A 238 8.43 9.17 -11.41
CA ILE A 238 7.20 8.52 -10.94
C ILE A 238 7.33 7.02 -11.18
N ASP A 239 7.16 6.23 -10.12
CA ASP A 239 6.99 4.79 -10.22
C ASP A 239 5.49 4.44 -10.29
N LEU A 240 5.08 3.81 -11.39
CA LEU A 240 3.71 3.35 -11.63
C LEU A 240 3.56 1.83 -11.39
N GLY A 241 4.53 1.21 -10.71
CA GLY A 241 4.56 -0.22 -10.37
C GLY A 241 4.93 -1.15 -11.53
N THR A 242 4.68 -0.73 -12.77
CA THR A 242 5.06 -1.46 -14.01
C THR A 242 6.16 -0.76 -14.80
N SER A 243 6.39 0.54 -14.54
CA SER A 243 7.44 1.34 -15.17
C SER A 243 7.82 2.53 -14.29
N ILE A 244 9.09 2.95 -14.36
CA ILE A 244 9.55 4.20 -13.77
C ILE A 244 9.64 5.23 -14.89
N VAL A 245 8.84 6.28 -14.79
CA VAL A 245 8.88 7.41 -15.71
C VAL A 245 9.80 8.47 -15.13
N ARG A 246 10.76 8.95 -15.92
CA ARG A 246 11.69 10.02 -15.53
C ARG A 246 11.58 11.19 -16.51
N GLY A 247 11.47 12.41 -15.98
CA GLY A 247 11.53 13.61 -16.81
C GLY A 247 10.78 14.79 -16.19
N THR A 248 10.53 15.78 -17.04
CA THR A 248 9.76 16.97 -16.66
C THR A 248 8.28 16.69 -16.87
N ILE A 249 7.51 16.72 -15.80
CA ILE A 249 6.10 16.35 -15.79
C ILE A 249 5.27 17.62 -15.75
N VAL A 250 4.27 17.70 -16.63
CA VAL A 250 3.36 18.84 -16.74
C VAL A 250 1.94 18.36 -16.46
N ALA A 251 1.27 19.01 -15.51
CA ALA A 251 -0.17 18.85 -15.29
C ALA A 251 -0.95 19.59 -16.37
N SER A 252 -1.69 18.85 -17.20
CA SER A 252 -2.58 19.39 -18.23
C SER A 252 -4.01 19.35 -17.72
N ALA A 253 -4.47 20.48 -17.17
CA ALA A 253 -5.78 20.60 -16.54
C ALA A 253 -6.92 20.33 -17.54
N LEU A 254 -6.90 21.02 -18.68
CA LEU A 254 -7.91 20.85 -19.72
C LEU A 254 -7.79 19.47 -20.42
N GLY A 255 -6.58 18.90 -20.45
CA GLY A 255 -6.31 17.60 -21.04
C GLY A 255 -6.64 16.41 -20.13
N ASN A 256 -7.02 16.65 -18.88
CA ASN A 256 -7.25 15.63 -17.84
C ASN A 256 -6.11 14.60 -17.73
N LYS A 257 -4.86 15.06 -17.72
CA LYS A 257 -3.68 14.19 -17.74
C LYS A 257 -2.43 14.84 -17.16
N LEU A 258 -1.47 14.00 -16.76
CA LEU A 258 -0.08 14.41 -16.53
C LEU A 258 0.77 13.92 -17.71
N ILE A 259 1.55 14.81 -18.30
CA ILE A 259 2.38 14.53 -19.47
C ILE A 259 3.84 14.59 -19.04
N THR A 260 4.59 13.51 -19.27
CA THR A 260 6.03 13.50 -18.98
C THR A 260 6.80 13.72 -20.26
N PHE A 261 7.67 14.73 -20.25
CA PHE A 261 8.58 15.05 -21.33
C PHE A 261 9.98 14.57 -20.99
N ASN A 262 10.68 14.02 -21.99
CA ASN A 262 12.12 13.85 -21.91
C ASN A 262 12.75 15.25 -21.88
N SER A 263 13.46 15.58 -20.80
CA SER A 263 13.99 16.92 -20.59
C SER A 263 15.08 17.33 -21.60
N SER A 264 15.65 16.38 -22.35
CA SER A 264 16.65 16.65 -23.40
C SER A 264 16.04 16.74 -24.80
N THR A 265 15.14 15.82 -25.18
CA THR A 265 14.55 15.79 -26.53
C THR A 265 13.27 16.59 -26.64
N LEU A 266 12.64 16.94 -25.51
CA LEU A 266 11.32 17.58 -25.41
C LEU A 266 10.17 16.73 -25.98
N GLU A 267 10.43 15.46 -26.30
CA GLU A 267 9.41 14.52 -26.75
C GLU A 267 8.62 13.98 -25.55
N ILE A 268 7.36 13.61 -25.80
CA ILE A 268 6.52 12.97 -24.79
C ILE A 268 7.08 11.57 -24.51
N ALA A 269 7.58 11.38 -23.28
CA ALA A 269 8.06 10.09 -22.80
C ALA A 269 6.91 9.20 -22.30
N SER A 270 5.90 9.79 -21.65
CA SER A 270 4.71 9.06 -21.19
C SER A 270 3.55 10.00 -20.88
N THR A 271 2.35 9.44 -20.65
CA THR A 271 1.17 10.19 -20.22
C THR A 271 0.35 9.36 -19.22
N ILE A 272 0.01 9.98 -18.10
CA ILE A 272 -0.94 9.47 -17.11
C ILE A 272 -2.30 10.11 -17.46
N SER A 273 -3.20 9.33 -18.04
CA SER A 273 -4.54 9.79 -18.45
C SER A 273 -5.54 9.69 -17.29
N ASN A 274 -6.75 10.24 -17.49
CA ASN A 274 -7.86 10.18 -16.53
C ASN A 274 -7.58 10.88 -15.20
N VAL A 275 -6.68 11.85 -15.18
CA VAL A 275 -6.44 12.71 -14.01
C VAL A 275 -7.34 13.93 -14.14
N PRO A 276 -8.46 14.04 -13.40
CA PRO A 276 -9.43 15.10 -13.67
C PRO A 276 -8.88 16.46 -13.25
N ASN A 277 -8.81 17.40 -14.19
CA ASN A 277 -8.47 18.81 -13.95
C ASN A 277 -7.32 19.04 -12.95
N PRO A 278 -6.12 18.44 -13.13
CA PRO A 278 -5.02 18.54 -12.16
C PRO A 278 -4.58 20.00 -11.99
N GLN A 279 -4.54 20.50 -10.75
CA GLN A 279 -4.05 21.86 -10.43
C GLN A 279 -2.63 21.87 -9.87
N ASP A 280 -2.27 20.81 -9.15
CA ASP A 280 -0.94 20.57 -8.59
C ASP A 280 -0.79 19.05 -8.42
N PHE A 281 0.43 18.54 -8.37
CA PHE A 281 0.70 17.13 -8.15
C PHE A 281 2.02 16.96 -7.38
N ALA A 282 2.14 15.87 -6.64
CA ALA A 282 3.36 15.52 -5.93
C ALA A 282 3.52 14.01 -5.91
N PHE A 283 4.74 13.52 -6.11
CA PHE A 283 5.06 12.11 -6.07
C PHE A 283 5.94 11.78 -4.86
N ASN A 284 5.62 10.70 -4.16
CA ASN A 284 6.48 10.10 -3.17
C ASN A 284 6.64 8.60 -3.49
N SER A 285 7.85 8.07 -3.40
CA SER A 285 8.17 6.69 -3.80
C SER A 285 7.43 5.62 -3.01
N ARG A 286 7.05 5.89 -1.75
CA ARG A 286 6.36 4.93 -0.88
C ARG A 286 4.86 5.18 -0.80
N LEU A 287 4.42 6.44 -0.87
CA LEU A 287 3.03 6.85 -0.77
C LEU A 287 2.34 6.94 -2.15
N GLY A 288 3.10 7.02 -3.23
CA GLY A 288 2.59 7.11 -4.59
C GLY A 288 2.38 8.55 -5.08
N LEU A 289 1.59 8.68 -6.14
CA LEU A 289 1.29 9.94 -6.81
C LEU A 289 0.02 10.59 -6.25
N PHE A 290 0.10 11.87 -5.92
CA PHE A 290 -1.02 12.68 -5.46
C PHE A 290 -1.26 13.87 -6.39
N THR A 291 -2.51 14.30 -6.50
CA THR A 291 -2.92 15.45 -7.31
C THR A 291 -4.04 16.23 -6.62
N ILE A 292 -4.12 17.53 -6.87
CA ILE A 292 -5.29 18.36 -6.54
C ILE A 292 -6.24 18.36 -7.72
N VAL A 293 -7.49 17.97 -7.49
CA VAL A 293 -8.56 17.98 -8.51
C VAL A 293 -9.28 19.32 -8.48
N GLY A 294 -9.09 20.15 -9.50
CA GLY A 294 -9.54 21.56 -9.49
C GLY A 294 -11.05 21.80 -9.51
N GLY A 295 -11.86 20.79 -9.89
CA GLY A 295 -13.32 20.92 -9.87
C GLY A 295 -13.92 20.84 -8.44
N THR A 296 -13.21 20.17 -7.53
CA THR A 296 -13.65 19.91 -6.15
C THR A 296 -12.66 20.47 -5.12
N ASN A 297 -11.48 20.93 -5.56
CA ASN A 297 -10.34 21.30 -4.71
C ASN A 297 -10.03 20.23 -3.66
N THR A 298 -10.07 18.96 -4.05
CA THR A 298 -9.80 17.84 -3.15
C THR A 298 -8.52 17.13 -3.56
N LEU A 299 -7.81 16.62 -2.56
CA LEU A 299 -6.68 15.73 -2.78
C LEU A 299 -7.15 14.39 -3.33
N ALA A 300 -6.47 13.90 -4.36
CA ALA A 300 -6.65 12.56 -4.87
C ALA A 300 -5.31 11.81 -4.92
N ARG A 301 -5.36 10.50 -4.69
CA ARG A 301 -4.24 9.56 -4.87
C ARG A 301 -4.48 8.75 -6.14
N ILE A 302 -3.47 8.68 -6.99
CA ILE A 302 -3.48 7.95 -8.25
C ILE A 302 -2.81 6.59 -8.02
N THR A 303 -3.49 5.52 -8.42
CA THR A 303 -3.11 4.15 -8.05
C THR A 303 -3.06 3.22 -9.26
N GLY A 304 -2.08 2.30 -9.24
CA GLY A 304 -1.97 1.18 -10.18
C GLY A 304 -1.65 1.54 -11.64
N PRO A 305 -1.53 0.53 -12.51
CA PRO A 305 -1.26 0.71 -13.94
C PRO A 305 -2.44 1.31 -14.72
N SER A 306 -3.66 1.28 -14.16
CA SER A 306 -4.88 1.87 -14.75
C SER A 306 -5.04 3.36 -14.45
N ASN A 307 -4.18 3.95 -13.60
CA ASN A 307 -4.26 5.32 -13.12
C ASN A 307 -5.59 5.63 -12.41
N ASP A 308 -6.07 4.71 -11.57
CA ASP A 308 -7.32 4.89 -10.84
C ASP A 308 -7.17 6.05 -9.84
N VAL A 309 -8.04 7.05 -9.97
CA VAL A 309 -8.03 8.26 -9.16
C VAL A 309 -8.99 8.10 -7.99
N SER A 310 -8.45 8.09 -6.78
CA SER A 310 -9.21 7.94 -5.53
C SER A 310 -9.12 9.22 -4.70
N ILE A 311 -10.26 9.80 -4.32
CA ILE A 311 -10.27 10.98 -3.44
C ILE A 311 -9.77 10.58 -2.06
N VAL A 312 -8.84 11.36 -1.51
CA VAL A 312 -8.40 11.21 -0.11
C VAL A 312 -9.42 11.92 0.77
N PRO A 313 -10.16 11.19 1.63
CA PRO A 313 -11.20 11.79 2.45
C PRO A 313 -10.63 12.76 3.50
N GLY A 314 -11.43 13.75 3.88
CA GLY A 314 -11.11 14.67 4.99
C GLY A 314 -10.21 15.87 4.63
N ILE A 315 -9.81 16.03 3.38
CA ILE A 315 -8.95 17.14 2.92
C ILE A 315 -9.65 17.94 1.79
N ALA A 316 -10.59 18.80 2.18
CA ALA A 316 -11.23 19.76 1.27
C ALA A 316 -10.41 21.06 1.13
N GLY A 317 -10.65 21.82 0.07
CA GLY A 317 -9.97 23.10 -0.16
C GLY A 317 -8.46 22.98 -0.35
N SER A 318 -7.99 21.85 -0.89
CA SER A 318 -6.57 21.62 -1.18
C SER A 318 -6.06 22.68 -2.15
N ALA A 319 -5.03 23.43 -1.76
CA ALA A 319 -4.49 24.56 -2.53
C ALA A 319 -3.13 24.25 -3.19
N SER A 320 -2.23 23.57 -2.48
CA SER A 320 -0.92 23.19 -3.02
C SER A 320 -0.35 21.94 -2.32
N LEU A 321 0.56 21.26 -3.04
CA LEU A 321 1.21 20.03 -2.59
C LEU A 321 2.71 20.19 -2.51
N ALA A 322 3.31 19.51 -1.54
CA ALA A 322 4.72 19.19 -1.51
C ALA A 322 4.91 17.74 -1.07
N SER A 323 5.96 17.09 -1.54
CA SER A 323 6.33 15.75 -1.08
C SER A 323 7.82 15.67 -0.84
N PHE A 324 8.20 14.73 0.02
CA PHE A 324 9.58 14.40 0.29
C PHE A 324 9.69 12.94 0.69
N GLY A 325 10.80 12.33 0.31
CA GLY A 325 11.20 10.99 0.71
C GLY A 325 12.68 11.02 1.03
N TYR A 326 13.05 10.62 2.23
CA TYR A 326 14.45 10.60 2.66
C TYR A 326 14.76 9.32 3.42
N SER A 327 15.93 8.74 3.19
CA SER A 327 16.37 7.54 3.90
C SER A 327 17.66 7.81 4.67
N VAL A 328 17.65 7.57 5.98
CA VAL A 328 18.85 7.60 6.83
C VAL A 328 19.29 6.16 7.07
N CYS A 329 20.47 5.79 6.59
CA CYS A 329 21.05 4.47 6.80
C CYS A 329 22.04 4.47 7.97
N TYR A 330 21.84 3.55 8.90
CA TYR A 330 22.74 3.22 10.00
C TYR A 330 23.35 1.83 9.78
N THR A 331 24.31 1.43 10.62
CA THR A 331 25.00 0.12 10.54
C THR A 331 24.05 -1.09 10.54
N TYR A 332 22.84 -0.96 11.10
CA TYR A 332 21.86 -2.04 11.24
C TYR A 332 20.61 -1.90 10.35
N GLY A 333 20.56 -0.92 9.45
CA GLY A 333 19.42 -0.74 8.54
C GLY A 333 19.18 0.71 8.13
N CYS A 334 18.20 0.92 7.24
CA CYS A 334 17.80 2.25 6.79
C CYS A 334 16.40 2.60 7.28
N ASN A 335 16.25 3.80 7.84
CA ASN A 335 14.96 4.39 8.14
C ASN A 335 14.55 5.25 6.95
N SER A 336 13.47 4.87 6.27
CA SER A 336 12.85 5.68 5.23
C SER A 336 11.70 6.48 5.79
N TYR A 337 11.71 7.77 5.49
CA TYR A 337 10.72 8.71 5.92
C TYR A 337 10.07 9.37 4.71
N ASP A 338 8.74 9.26 4.66
CA ASP A 338 7.94 9.62 3.50
C ASP A 338 6.75 10.43 3.95
N ALA A 339 6.57 11.60 3.35
CA ALA A 339 5.36 12.38 3.57
C ALA A 339 4.95 13.18 2.33
N VAL A 340 3.63 13.34 2.22
CA VAL A 340 2.98 14.27 1.31
C VAL A 340 2.25 15.31 2.15
N LEU A 341 2.49 16.57 1.87
CA LEU A 341 1.97 17.72 2.60
C LEU A 341 1.02 18.51 1.72
N VAL A 342 -0.08 18.96 2.33
CA VAL A 342 -1.17 19.64 1.60
C VAL A 342 -1.65 20.83 2.39
N THR A 343 -1.67 22.01 1.75
CA THR A 343 -2.33 23.19 2.31
C THR A 343 -3.83 23.15 2.01
N SER A 344 -4.65 23.50 3.00
CA SER A 344 -6.10 23.60 2.83
C SER A 344 -6.58 25.02 3.13
N SER A 345 -7.02 25.73 2.09
CA SER A 345 -7.55 27.09 2.19
C SER A 345 -8.87 27.15 2.98
N ASP A 346 -9.65 26.07 2.94
CA ASP A 346 -10.99 26.03 3.56
C ASP A 346 -10.90 25.81 5.08
N SER A 347 -9.92 25.01 5.51
CA SER A 347 -9.75 24.66 6.93
C SER A 347 -8.64 25.42 7.65
N ASN A 348 -7.81 26.19 6.92
CA ASN A 348 -6.63 26.87 7.47
C ASN A 348 -5.63 25.91 8.13
N ARG A 349 -5.39 24.77 7.48
CA ARG A 349 -4.52 23.70 8.00
C ARG A 349 -3.49 23.27 6.98
N LEU A 350 -2.37 22.77 7.52
CA LEU A 350 -1.40 21.94 6.83
C LEU A 350 -1.70 20.48 7.17
N PHE A 351 -2.05 19.70 6.17
CA PHE A 351 -2.25 18.25 6.28
C PHE A 351 -0.97 17.51 5.93
N SER A 352 -0.83 16.33 6.52
CA SER A 352 0.29 15.43 6.31
C SER A 352 -0.18 14.02 6.13
N LEU A 353 0.31 13.38 5.07
CA LEU A 353 0.01 12.02 4.74
C LEU A 353 1.28 11.21 4.89
N ALA A 354 1.21 10.18 5.72
CA ALA A 354 2.30 9.23 5.96
C ALA A 354 1.78 7.79 5.89
N VAL A 355 2.68 6.83 5.94
CA VAL A 355 2.30 5.41 6.07
C VAL A 355 1.64 5.20 7.42
N ALA A 356 0.45 4.60 7.44
CA ALA A 356 -0.19 4.16 8.68
C ALA A 356 0.71 3.14 9.40
N PRO A 357 0.71 3.10 10.74
CA PRO A 357 1.42 2.05 11.48
C PRO A 357 0.90 0.67 11.07
N ASP A 358 1.69 -0.39 11.32
CA ASP A 358 1.26 -1.75 10.99
C ASP A 358 -0.10 -2.09 11.61
N ALA A 359 -0.87 -2.92 10.91
CA ALA A 359 -2.15 -3.41 11.43
C ALA A 359 -1.94 -4.12 12.78
N PRO A 360 -2.92 -4.05 13.71
CA PRO A 360 -2.79 -4.71 15.00
C PRO A 360 -2.54 -6.20 14.82
N ARG A 361 -1.73 -6.78 15.70
CA ARG A 361 -1.46 -8.23 15.80
C ARG A 361 -1.59 -8.68 17.25
N GLN A 362 -2.76 -8.44 17.85
CA GLN A 362 -2.98 -8.69 19.28
C GLN A 362 -3.20 -10.18 19.60
N PHE A 363 -3.42 -11.01 18.58
CA PHE A 363 -3.44 -12.46 18.67
C PHE A 363 -2.99 -13.08 17.35
N THR A 364 -2.62 -14.36 17.37
CA THR A 364 -2.15 -15.10 16.18
C THR A 364 -3.09 -16.26 15.89
N VAL A 365 -3.45 -16.42 14.62
CA VAL A 365 -4.19 -17.58 14.14
C VAL A 365 -3.19 -18.58 13.55
N GLN A 366 -3.27 -19.83 14.01
CA GLN A 366 -2.43 -20.92 13.52
C GLN A 366 -3.31 -22.09 13.05
N ASN A 367 -2.84 -22.81 12.03
CA ASN A 367 -3.48 -24.05 11.59
C ASN A 367 -3.50 -25.07 12.73
N ALA A 368 -4.64 -25.72 12.98
CA ALA A 368 -4.80 -26.63 14.13
C ALA A 368 -4.01 -27.95 14.00
N GLY A 369 -3.69 -28.37 12.78
CA GLY A 369 -2.88 -29.58 12.52
C GLY A 369 -1.38 -29.29 12.51
N SER A 370 -0.95 -28.26 11.79
CA SER A 370 0.47 -27.95 11.58
C SER A 370 1.07 -26.90 12.51
N PHE A 371 0.23 -26.13 13.22
CA PHE A 371 0.63 -24.97 14.02
C PHE A 371 1.29 -23.85 13.18
N SER A 372 1.20 -23.90 11.85
CA SER A 372 1.71 -22.86 10.96
C SER A 372 0.86 -21.59 11.04
N THR A 373 1.52 -20.44 10.97
CA THR A 373 0.92 -19.09 10.92
C THR A 373 0.98 -18.46 9.53
N SER A 374 1.46 -19.22 8.52
CA SER A 374 1.69 -18.71 7.16
C SER A 374 0.42 -18.39 6.36
N GLY A 375 -0.74 -18.81 6.86
CA GLY A 375 -2.04 -18.58 6.24
C GLY A 375 -3.07 -19.62 6.68
N ALA A 376 -4.34 -19.32 6.46
CA ALA A 376 -5.45 -20.22 6.70
C ALA A 376 -6.33 -20.32 5.45
N SER A 377 -7.13 -21.37 5.35
CA SER A 377 -8.09 -21.52 4.24
C SER A 377 -9.52 -21.59 4.77
N SER A 378 -10.47 -21.25 3.91
CA SER A 378 -11.90 -21.48 4.11
C SER A 378 -12.15 -22.90 4.67
N GLY A 379 -12.95 -23.00 5.74
CA GLY A 379 -13.32 -24.26 6.38
C GLY A 379 -12.27 -24.93 7.26
N ALA A 380 -11.03 -24.42 7.30
CA ALA A 380 -9.95 -25.00 8.10
C ALA A 380 -10.20 -24.92 9.60
N LEU A 381 -9.70 -25.89 10.36
CA LEU A 381 -9.58 -25.81 11.80
C LEU A 381 -8.34 -25.02 12.18
N ALA A 382 -8.51 -24.08 13.10
CA ALA A 382 -7.48 -23.19 13.56
C ALA A 382 -7.52 -23.02 15.08
N SER A 383 -6.40 -22.56 15.62
CA SER A 383 -6.25 -22.21 17.02
C SER A 383 -5.70 -20.80 17.17
N THR A 384 -5.99 -20.17 18.30
CA THR A 384 -5.27 -18.99 18.79
C THR A 384 -4.89 -19.21 20.25
N ILE A 385 -3.66 -18.84 20.60
CA ILE A 385 -3.13 -18.94 21.98
C ILE A 385 -3.07 -17.53 22.54
N MET A 386 -3.92 -17.24 23.52
CA MET A 386 -4.07 -15.93 24.14
C MET A 386 -4.91 -16.01 25.42
N THR A 387 -4.76 -15.04 26.32
CA THR A 387 -5.62 -14.92 27.51
C THR A 387 -7.04 -14.48 27.13
N THR A 388 -8.00 -15.41 27.18
CA THR A 388 -9.38 -15.21 26.74
C THR A 388 -10.25 -14.46 27.75
N GLY A 389 -9.85 -14.47 29.03
CA GLY A 389 -10.64 -13.90 30.12
C GLY A 389 -11.68 -14.86 30.70
N VAL A 390 -11.76 -16.10 30.21
CA VAL A 390 -12.58 -17.14 30.85
C VAL A 390 -11.78 -17.86 31.94
N SER A 391 -12.46 -18.36 32.98
CA SER A 391 -11.85 -19.05 34.12
C SER A 391 -11.85 -20.58 34.01
N GLN A 392 -12.55 -21.15 33.02
CA GLN A 392 -12.70 -22.59 32.84
C GLN A 392 -12.81 -22.95 31.35
N ASN A 393 -12.74 -24.24 31.06
CA ASN A 393 -12.87 -24.77 29.71
C ASN A 393 -14.33 -24.91 29.29
N PHE A 394 -14.64 -24.49 28.06
CA PHE A 394 -15.92 -24.67 27.40
C PHE A 394 -15.72 -25.46 26.11
N PHE A 395 -16.59 -26.44 25.88
CA PHE A 395 -16.60 -27.29 24.69
C PHE A 395 -17.93 -27.11 23.96
N ALA A 396 -17.91 -27.12 22.63
CA ALA A 396 -19.13 -27.19 21.84
C ALA A 396 -19.86 -28.51 22.11
N THR A 397 -21.18 -28.44 22.31
CA THR A 397 -22.04 -29.61 22.61
C THR A 397 -23.08 -29.89 21.53
N SER A 398 -23.09 -29.10 20.45
CA SER A 398 -24.04 -29.21 19.35
C SER A 398 -23.39 -28.93 18.00
N LEU A 399 -24.04 -29.42 16.94
CA LEU A 399 -23.78 -29.05 15.56
C LEU A 399 -25.03 -28.36 14.97
N PRO A 400 -24.87 -27.34 14.10
CA PRO A 400 -23.62 -26.66 13.74
C PRO A 400 -22.91 -26.05 14.97
N LEU A 401 -21.60 -25.88 14.87
CA LEU A 401 -20.80 -25.34 15.97
C LEU A 401 -21.29 -23.94 16.40
N PRO A 402 -21.28 -23.63 17.71
CA PRO A 402 -21.74 -22.34 18.22
C PRO A 402 -20.80 -21.21 17.79
N LYS A 403 -21.37 -20.03 17.48
CA LYS A 403 -20.59 -18.81 17.15
C LYS A 403 -20.17 -18.01 18.38
N THR A 404 -20.74 -18.34 19.53
CA THR A 404 -20.38 -17.77 20.83
C THR A 404 -20.22 -18.91 21.83
N LEU A 405 -19.07 -18.95 22.52
CA LEU A 405 -18.76 -19.97 23.51
C LEU A 405 -17.97 -19.35 24.66
N GLY A 406 -18.42 -19.56 25.91
CA GLY A 406 -17.80 -18.91 27.08
C GLY A 406 -17.82 -17.38 27.04
N GLY A 407 -18.78 -16.76 26.32
CA GLY A 407 -18.84 -15.30 26.10
C GLY A 407 -17.88 -14.75 25.05
N ILE A 408 -17.08 -15.61 24.40
CA ILE A 408 -16.21 -15.24 23.29
C ILE A 408 -16.98 -15.27 21.98
N THR A 409 -16.77 -14.26 21.14
CA THR A 409 -17.13 -14.27 19.72
C THR A 409 -15.90 -13.90 18.88
N LEU A 410 -15.66 -14.61 17.78
CA LEU A 410 -14.60 -14.31 16.82
C LEU A 410 -15.23 -13.98 15.47
N ARG A 411 -14.84 -12.86 14.87
CA ARG A 411 -15.23 -12.46 13.51
C ARG A 411 -14.02 -12.45 12.60
N ILE A 412 -14.18 -12.98 11.39
CA ILE A 412 -13.16 -13.00 10.34
C ILE A 412 -13.71 -12.34 9.09
N GLY A 413 -12.94 -11.46 8.46
CA GLY A 413 -13.39 -10.55 7.41
C GLY A 413 -13.68 -9.16 7.98
N GLY A 414 -14.50 -8.39 7.27
CA GLY A 414 -14.74 -6.99 7.60
C GLY A 414 -13.70 -6.05 7.00
N ASN A 415 -13.64 -4.83 7.51
CA ASN A 415 -12.68 -3.81 7.07
C ASN A 415 -11.93 -3.23 8.27
N LEU A 416 -10.66 -2.88 8.06
CA LEU A 416 -9.82 -2.24 9.04
C LEU A 416 -9.26 -0.95 8.46
N THR A 417 -9.66 0.20 9.00
CA THR A 417 -9.24 1.54 8.57
C THR A 417 -8.40 2.20 9.66
N PHE A 418 -7.40 2.98 9.26
CA PHE A 418 -6.64 3.79 10.21
C PHE A 418 -7.23 5.20 10.23
N GLU A 419 -7.88 5.56 11.33
CA GLU A 419 -8.61 6.81 11.51
C GLU A 419 -8.16 7.47 12.82
N THR A 420 -7.86 8.77 12.78
CA THR A 420 -7.54 9.57 13.99
C THR A 420 -6.51 8.91 14.90
N ASN A 421 -5.41 8.42 14.32
CA ASN A 421 -4.33 7.73 15.03
C ASN A 421 -4.69 6.39 15.71
N GLN A 422 -5.78 5.75 15.28
CA GLN A 422 -6.17 4.43 15.76
C GLN A 422 -6.71 3.55 14.63
N TRP A 423 -6.60 2.24 14.82
CA TRP A 423 -7.21 1.26 13.93
C TRP A 423 -8.67 1.04 14.31
N VAL A 424 -9.57 1.25 13.36
CA VAL A 424 -11.01 1.09 13.50
C VAL A 424 -11.44 -0.14 12.70
N TYR A 425 -12.11 -1.08 13.37
CA TYR A 425 -12.65 -2.29 12.75
C TYR A 425 -14.15 -2.13 12.45
N SER A 426 -14.53 -2.39 11.20
CA SER A 426 -15.93 -2.49 10.77
C SER A 426 -16.30 -3.96 10.54
N PRO A 427 -17.34 -4.49 11.21
CA PRO A 427 -17.76 -5.87 11.04
C PRO A 427 -18.53 -6.13 9.74
N ILE A 428 -18.79 -5.10 8.92
CA ILE A 428 -19.55 -5.24 7.67
C ILE A 428 -18.77 -6.14 6.69
N GLY A 429 -19.36 -7.26 6.28
CA GLY A 429 -18.70 -8.27 5.44
C GLY A 429 -17.82 -9.25 6.22
N SER A 430 -17.83 -9.21 7.55
CA SER A 430 -17.24 -10.27 8.39
C SER A 430 -18.22 -11.41 8.63
N ILE A 431 -17.68 -12.59 8.92
CA ILE A 431 -18.43 -13.80 9.29
C ILE A 431 -17.97 -14.24 10.68
N GLU A 432 -18.92 -14.59 11.54
CA GLU A 432 -18.61 -15.16 12.86
C GLU A 432 -18.08 -16.60 12.74
N ALA A 433 -16.93 -16.83 13.34
CA ALA A 433 -16.24 -18.11 13.38
C ALA A 433 -16.96 -19.10 14.29
N PRO A 434 -17.30 -20.30 13.81
CA PRO A 434 -17.80 -21.39 14.64
C PRO A 434 -16.70 -21.88 15.61
N LEU A 435 -17.02 -22.00 16.89
CA LEU A 435 -16.09 -22.30 17.97
C LEU A 435 -16.23 -23.75 18.43
N LEU A 436 -15.11 -24.48 18.50
CA LEU A 436 -15.04 -25.86 19.00
C LEU A 436 -14.74 -25.89 20.50
N PHE A 437 -13.83 -25.02 20.94
CA PHE A 437 -13.31 -24.98 22.30
C PHE A 437 -12.88 -23.57 22.67
N VAL A 438 -13.16 -23.18 23.92
CA VAL A 438 -12.66 -21.95 24.54
C VAL A 438 -12.16 -22.28 25.94
N GLY A 439 -10.87 -22.10 26.18
CA GLY A 439 -10.25 -22.21 27.50
C GLY A 439 -9.60 -20.90 27.93
N PRO A 440 -9.03 -20.83 29.15
CA PRO A 440 -8.40 -19.61 29.67
C PRO A 440 -7.29 -19.03 28.77
N THR A 441 -6.58 -19.89 28.03
CA THR A 441 -5.41 -19.52 27.22
C THR A 441 -5.49 -19.91 25.75
N GLN A 442 -6.62 -20.46 25.28
CA GLN A 442 -6.74 -20.99 23.93
C GLN A 442 -8.18 -20.94 23.41
N ILE A 443 -8.33 -20.69 22.11
CA ILE A 443 -9.58 -20.87 21.37
C ILE A 443 -9.29 -21.77 20.17
N ASN A 444 -10.11 -22.80 19.97
CA ASN A 444 -10.11 -23.62 18.74
C ASN A 444 -11.41 -23.37 17.99
N PHE A 445 -11.30 -23.13 16.69
CA PHE A 445 -12.41 -22.66 15.87
C PHE A 445 -12.25 -23.12 14.43
N GLN A 446 -13.34 -23.02 13.67
CA GLN A 446 -13.31 -23.17 12.22
C GLN A 446 -13.16 -21.78 11.58
N ILE A 447 -12.25 -21.64 10.61
CA ILE A 447 -12.27 -20.53 9.66
C ILE A 447 -13.58 -20.62 8.88
N PRO A 448 -14.48 -19.61 8.94
CA PRO A 448 -15.77 -19.70 8.26
C PRO A 448 -15.62 -20.07 6.80
N THR A 449 -16.52 -20.93 6.31
CA THR A 449 -16.66 -21.12 4.87
C THR A 449 -17.23 -19.85 4.24
N GLY A 450 -16.87 -19.57 2.99
CA GLY A 450 -17.32 -18.38 2.26
C GLY A 450 -16.57 -17.08 2.57
N ILE A 451 -15.49 -17.13 3.35
CA ILE A 451 -14.60 -15.99 3.52
C ILE A 451 -13.74 -15.77 2.26
N ALA A 452 -13.66 -14.54 1.78
CA ALA A 452 -12.88 -14.21 0.59
C ALA A 452 -11.37 -14.34 0.85
N PRO A 453 -10.58 -14.87 -0.11
CA PRO A 453 -9.12 -14.85 -0.03
C PRO A 453 -8.53 -13.44 0.06
N GLY A 454 -7.39 -13.29 0.71
CA GLY A 454 -6.66 -12.03 0.83
C GLY A 454 -5.43 -12.12 1.74
N ASP A 455 -4.41 -11.30 1.46
CA ASP A 455 -3.14 -11.31 2.20
C ASP A 455 -3.25 -10.71 3.63
N SER A 456 -4.28 -9.89 3.89
CA SER A 456 -4.47 -9.16 5.14
C SER A 456 -5.95 -9.05 5.52
N VAL A 457 -6.63 -10.19 5.63
CA VAL A 457 -8.04 -10.24 6.06
C VAL A 457 -8.14 -9.88 7.54
N PRO A 458 -8.96 -8.91 7.96
CA PRO A 458 -9.11 -8.56 9.37
C PRO A 458 -9.79 -9.67 10.18
N ALA A 459 -9.48 -9.72 11.48
CA ALA A 459 -10.24 -10.50 12.44
C ALA A 459 -10.33 -9.80 13.79
N GLN A 460 -11.47 -9.97 14.46
CA GLN A 460 -11.74 -9.38 15.77
C GLN A 460 -12.26 -10.44 16.74
N ILE A 461 -11.62 -10.52 17.91
CA ILE A 461 -12.15 -11.25 19.07
C ILE A 461 -12.86 -10.26 19.97
N GLN A 462 -14.08 -10.59 20.40
CA GLN A 462 -14.75 -9.94 21.52
C GLN A 462 -14.68 -10.85 22.74
N LYS A 463 -14.18 -10.32 23.86
CA LYS A 463 -14.08 -11.00 25.15
C LYS A 463 -15.36 -10.88 25.97
N PRO A 464 -15.54 -11.70 27.03
CA PRO A 464 -16.73 -11.64 27.88
C PRO A 464 -16.89 -10.31 28.62
N ASP A 465 -15.78 -9.59 28.87
CA ASP A 465 -15.75 -8.26 29.48
C ASP A 465 -16.06 -7.12 28.48
N GLY A 466 -16.33 -7.46 27.21
CA GLY A 466 -16.62 -6.51 26.13
C GLY A 466 -15.37 -5.94 25.45
N THR A 467 -14.16 -6.20 25.96
CA THR A 467 -12.92 -5.76 25.30
C THR A 467 -12.74 -6.49 23.97
N THR A 468 -12.10 -5.82 23.00
CA THR A 468 -11.84 -6.39 21.69
C THR A 468 -10.35 -6.49 21.41
N LEU A 469 -9.97 -7.52 20.68
CA LEU A 469 -8.62 -7.71 20.15
C LEU A 469 -8.69 -7.81 18.63
N LEU A 470 -7.74 -7.21 17.94
CA LEU A 470 -7.65 -7.16 16.50
C LEU A 470 -6.39 -7.87 15.99
N THR A 471 -6.55 -8.57 14.87
CA THR A 471 -5.44 -9.10 14.10
C THR A 471 -5.75 -9.04 12.60
N THR A 472 -4.76 -9.36 11.78
CA THR A 472 -4.92 -9.64 10.35
C THR A 472 -4.31 -11.00 10.04
N LEU A 473 -4.88 -11.71 9.08
CA LEU A 473 -4.41 -13.03 8.65
C LEU A 473 -4.49 -13.18 7.13
N SER A 474 -3.61 -14.01 6.57
CA SER A 474 -3.66 -14.39 5.16
C SER A 474 -4.67 -15.52 4.96
N ILE A 475 -5.65 -15.30 4.10
CA ILE A 475 -6.62 -16.31 3.65
C ILE A 475 -6.24 -16.75 2.24
N VAL A 476 -5.91 -18.03 2.09
CA VAL A 476 -5.52 -18.67 0.84
C VAL A 476 -6.52 -19.76 0.45
N SER A 477 -6.44 -20.24 -0.80
CA SER A 477 -7.36 -21.27 -1.31
C SER A 477 -7.25 -22.60 -0.54
N THR A 478 -6.03 -22.99 -0.15
CA THR A 478 -5.75 -24.19 0.66
C THR A 478 -4.59 -23.93 1.60
N ALA A 479 -4.68 -24.43 2.84
CA ALA A 479 -3.62 -24.33 3.84
C ALA A 479 -3.46 -25.68 4.58
N PRO A 480 -2.92 -26.72 3.93
CA PRO A 480 -2.83 -28.06 4.52
C PRO A 480 -2.09 -28.11 5.86
N GLY A 481 -2.67 -28.79 6.84
CA GLY A 481 -1.97 -29.14 8.08
C GLY A 481 -2.39 -30.52 8.56
N ILE A 482 -1.42 -31.40 8.76
CA ILE A 482 -1.65 -32.79 9.16
C ILE A 482 -1.71 -32.86 10.69
N PHE A 483 -2.79 -33.44 11.21
CA PHE A 483 -2.90 -33.71 12.64
C PHE A 483 -1.90 -34.78 13.06
N THR A 484 -1.42 -34.69 14.29
CA THR A 484 -0.43 -35.61 14.86
C THR A 484 -0.95 -36.18 16.17
N VAL A 485 -0.48 -37.38 16.52
CA VAL A 485 -0.93 -38.10 17.73
C VAL A 485 -0.68 -37.28 19.00
N LEU A 486 0.43 -36.53 19.04
CA LEU A 486 0.80 -35.67 20.17
C LEU A 486 0.20 -34.26 20.10
N MET A 487 -0.61 -33.96 19.08
CA MET A 487 -1.29 -32.67 18.93
C MET A 487 -0.34 -31.46 18.95
N ASN A 488 0.84 -31.60 18.36
CA ASN A 488 1.87 -30.55 18.31
C ASN A 488 2.44 -30.30 16.90
N GLY A 489 1.85 -30.93 15.89
CA GLY A 489 2.25 -30.81 14.49
C GLY A 489 3.52 -31.58 14.10
N LEU A 490 4.10 -32.36 15.03
CA LEU A 490 5.35 -33.09 14.83
C LEU A 490 5.17 -34.60 15.06
N GLY A 491 6.03 -35.41 14.44
CA GLY A 491 6.10 -36.84 14.67
C GLY A 491 5.00 -37.63 13.96
N GLN A 492 4.43 -38.63 14.64
CA GLN A 492 3.47 -39.57 14.05
C GLN A 492 2.16 -38.86 13.68
N ALA A 493 1.72 -39.04 12.42
CA ALA A 493 0.46 -38.50 11.94
C ALA A 493 -0.73 -39.17 12.65
N ALA A 494 -1.82 -38.42 12.83
CA ALA A 494 -3.12 -38.97 13.13
C ALA A 494 -3.64 -39.67 11.86
N ALA A 495 -3.48 -40.99 11.81
CA ALA A 495 -3.84 -41.80 10.67
C ALA A 495 -4.34 -43.18 11.09
N LEU A 496 -5.24 -43.76 10.29
CA LEU A 496 -5.70 -45.14 10.45
C LEU A 496 -5.21 -45.99 9.29
N ASN A 497 -4.94 -47.25 9.57
CA ASN A 497 -4.69 -48.26 8.55
C ASN A 497 -6.02 -48.71 7.91
N GLN A 498 -5.92 -49.55 6.88
CA GLN A 498 -7.07 -50.07 6.13
C GLN A 498 -8.06 -50.85 7.02
N ASP A 499 -7.57 -51.48 8.10
CA ASP A 499 -8.37 -52.20 9.09
C ASP A 499 -8.90 -51.31 10.22
N ASN A 500 -8.77 -49.98 10.07
CA ASN A 500 -9.07 -48.96 11.08
C ASN A 500 -8.22 -49.02 12.36
N SER A 501 -7.13 -49.78 12.39
CA SER A 501 -6.14 -49.69 13.47
C SER A 501 -5.38 -48.36 13.40
N LEU A 502 -4.96 -47.83 14.55
CA LEU A 502 -4.12 -46.63 14.60
C LEU A 502 -2.78 -46.91 13.93
N ASN A 503 -2.36 -46.05 13.00
CA ASN A 503 -1.03 -46.15 12.41
C ASN A 503 0.05 -45.69 13.40
N GLY A 504 1.13 -46.46 13.50
CA GLY A 504 2.31 -46.04 14.25
C GLY A 504 3.18 -47.20 14.69
N ASN A 505 4.35 -46.88 15.27
CA ASN A 505 5.22 -47.89 15.84
C ASN A 505 4.63 -48.41 17.17
N PRO A 506 4.31 -49.72 17.28
CA PRO A 506 3.75 -50.31 18.50
C PRO A 506 4.65 -50.14 19.73
N GLN A 507 5.96 -49.91 19.54
CA GLN A 507 6.89 -49.66 20.64
C GLN A 507 6.78 -48.25 21.23
N SER A 508 6.33 -47.27 20.45
CA SER A 508 6.18 -45.88 20.90
C SER A 508 4.73 -45.47 21.12
N ILE A 509 3.77 -46.16 20.49
CA ILE A 509 2.35 -45.85 20.57
C ILE A 509 1.60 -47.17 20.81
N LEU A 510 1.11 -47.33 22.03
CA LEU A 510 0.42 -48.56 22.46
C LEU A 510 -0.82 -48.82 21.59
N GLY A 511 -0.91 -50.04 21.04
CA GLY A 511 -2.02 -50.45 20.20
C GLY A 511 -1.95 -49.98 18.75
N ALA A 512 -0.92 -49.21 18.37
CA ALA A 512 -0.68 -48.85 16.98
C ALA A 512 -0.07 -50.01 16.18
N ARG A 513 -0.30 -50.02 14.87
CA ARG A 513 0.26 -50.98 13.92
C ARG A 513 0.90 -50.25 12.74
N PRO A 514 2.05 -50.70 12.22
CA PRO A 514 2.54 -50.21 10.94
C PRO A 514 1.54 -50.55 9.81
N ALA A 515 1.53 -49.75 8.75
CA ALA A 515 0.70 -50.02 7.59
C ALA A 515 1.41 -51.00 6.64
N VAL A 516 0.70 -52.01 6.17
CA VAL A 516 1.23 -52.98 5.20
C VAL A 516 1.39 -52.32 3.84
N ARG A 517 2.53 -52.53 3.18
CA ARG A 517 2.72 -52.06 1.79
C ARG A 517 1.65 -52.62 0.85
N GLY A 518 1.10 -51.76 0.00
CA GLY A 518 -0.06 -52.05 -0.86
C GLY A 518 -1.41 -51.82 -0.19
N SER A 519 -1.47 -51.57 1.13
CA SER A 519 -2.71 -51.19 1.81
C SER A 519 -3.00 -49.70 1.66
N VAL A 520 -4.21 -49.31 2.07
CA VAL A 520 -4.63 -47.92 2.16
C VAL A 520 -4.48 -47.41 3.58
N ILE A 521 -4.06 -46.15 3.75
CA ILE A 521 -4.16 -45.42 5.01
C ILE A 521 -5.13 -44.26 4.88
N GLN A 522 -5.77 -43.90 5.98
CA GLN A 522 -6.64 -42.75 6.14
C GLN A 522 -5.89 -41.68 6.93
N LEU A 523 -5.54 -40.58 6.29
CA LEU A 523 -4.83 -39.44 6.89
C LEU A 523 -5.83 -38.39 7.34
N PHE A 524 -5.64 -37.83 8.53
CA PHE A 524 -6.45 -36.72 9.03
C PHE A 524 -5.67 -35.41 9.05
N ALA A 525 -6.26 -34.40 8.42
CA ALA A 525 -5.68 -33.09 8.23
C ALA A 525 -6.75 -31.99 8.36
N THR A 526 -6.36 -30.75 8.13
CA THR A 526 -7.27 -29.63 7.90
C THR A 526 -6.72 -28.70 6.82
N GLY A 527 -7.53 -27.74 6.38
CA GLY A 527 -7.14 -26.74 5.38
C GLY A 527 -7.16 -27.22 3.93
N GLY A 528 -8.04 -28.18 3.62
CA GLY A 528 -8.28 -28.67 2.25
C GLY A 528 -9.00 -27.66 1.33
N GLY A 529 -9.44 -26.52 1.86
CA GLY A 529 -10.12 -25.46 1.10
C GLY A 529 -11.60 -25.74 0.85
N GLU A 530 -12.14 -25.17 -0.23
CA GLU A 530 -13.53 -25.30 -0.62
C GLU A 530 -13.93 -26.75 -0.96
N THR A 531 -15.19 -27.08 -0.71
CA THR A 531 -15.75 -28.41 -0.93
C THR A 531 -16.87 -28.42 -1.96
N ASP A 532 -17.18 -29.62 -2.47
CA ASP A 532 -18.33 -29.92 -3.32
C ASP A 532 -19.03 -31.21 -2.84
N PRO A 533 -20.27 -31.14 -2.33
CA PRO A 533 -21.07 -29.92 -2.11
C PRO A 533 -20.47 -28.96 -1.06
N PRO A 534 -20.82 -27.66 -1.08
CA PRO A 534 -20.35 -26.70 -0.09
C PRO A 534 -21.00 -26.96 1.28
N LEU A 535 -20.24 -26.75 2.36
CA LEU A 535 -20.72 -26.75 3.75
C LEU A 535 -20.87 -25.32 4.29
N LEU A 536 -21.89 -25.08 5.11
CA LEU A 536 -22.05 -23.83 5.84
C LEU A 536 -21.06 -23.74 7.02
N PRO A 537 -20.75 -22.51 7.53
CA PRO A 537 -19.89 -22.37 8.69
C PRO A 537 -20.42 -23.14 9.90
N GLY A 538 -19.60 -24.02 10.46
CA GLY A 538 -19.90 -24.82 11.63
C GLY A 538 -20.64 -26.11 11.33
N GLU A 539 -21.03 -26.34 10.07
CA GLU A 539 -21.71 -27.55 9.63
C GLU A 539 -20.73 -28.71 9.49
N ALA A 540 -21.14 -29.88 9.96
CA ALA A 540 -20.36 -31.11 9.79
C ALA A 540 -20.69 -31.79 8.47
N ALA A 541 -19.74 -32.52 7.90
CA ALA A 541 -20.04 -33.42 6.79
C ALA A 541 -21.10 -34.45 7.20
N PRO A 542 -22.01 -34.89 6.29
CA PRO A 542 -23.06 -35.84 6.61
C PRO A 542 -22.52 -37.09 7.29
N ILE A 543 -23.04 -37.43 8.49
CA ILE A 543 -22.57 -38.57 9.28
C ILE A 543 -22.72 -39.92 8.55
N THR A 544 -23.68 -39.98 7.62
CA THR A 544 -23.93 -41.14 6.76
C THR A 544 -22.90 -41.30 5.64
N GLY A 545 -22.06 -40.28 5.39
CA GLY A 545 -21.18 -40.22 4.23
C GLY A 545 -21.92 -40.01 2.90
N ASN A 546 -23.19 -39.62 2.93
CA ASN A 546 -23.98 -39.39 1.72
C ASN A 546 -24.74 -38.04 1.78
N PRO A 547 -24.46 -37.08 0.86
CA PRO A 547 -23.41 -37.14 -0.15
C PRO A 547 -22.01 -37.09 0.48
N LEU A 548 -21.02 -37.60 -0.26
CA LEU A 548 -19.61 -37.37 0.05
C LEU A 548 -19.27 -35.90 -0.22
N VAL A 549 -18.51 -35.28 0.69
CA VAL A 549 -18.10 -33.87 0.60
C VAL A 549 -16.64 -33.81 0.16
N TYR A 550 -16.42 -33.69 -1.15
CA TYR A 550 -15.07 -33.71 -1.73
C TYR A 550 -14.39 -32.35 -1.63
N THR A 551 -13.06 -32.32 -1.50
CA THR A 551 -12.30 -31.08 -1.68
C THR A 551 -12.22 -30.70 -3.16
N ARG A 552 -12.40 -29.42 -3.50
CA ARG A 552 -12.27 -28.94 -4.90
C ARG A 552 -10.83 -29.03 -5.41
N VAL A 553 -9.86 -28.77 -4.55
CA VAL A 553 -8.43 -28.87 -4.88
C VAL A 553 -7.96 -30.27 -4.53
N GLN A 554 -7.55 -31.04 -5.53
CA GLN A 554 -7.03 -32.39 -5.32
C GLN A 554 -5.61 -32.32 -4.75
N PRO A 555 -5.33 -32.92 -3.58
CA PRO A 555 -3.99 -32.93 -3.00
C PRO A 555 -3.06 -33.90 -3.74
N THR A 556 -1.76 -33.64 -3.61
CA THR A 556 -0.70 -34.63 -3.76
C THR A 556 -0.20 -35.01 -2.38
N VAL A 557 0.11 -36.29 -2.17
CA VAL A 557 0.68 -36.79 -0.91
C VAL A 557 2.00 -37.44 -1.24
N THR A 558 3.04 -37.14 -0.48
CA THR A 558 4.35 -37.79 -0.63
C THR A 558 4.72 -38.55 0.63
N LEU A 559 5.32 -39.73 0.48
CA LEU A 559 5.81 -40.58 1.56
C LEU A 559 7.21 -41.07 1.21
N GLY A 560 8.20 -40.76 2.05
CA GLY A 560 9.61 -41.10 1.79
C GLY A 560 10.14 -40.54 0.46
N GLY A 561 9.58 -39.43 -0.03
CA GLY A 561 9.92 -38.83 -1.33
C GLY A 561 9.14 -39.39 -2.52
N PHE A 562 8.31 -40.42 -2.35
CA PHE A 562 7.47 -40.97 -3.41
C PHE A 562 6.06 -40.39 -3.38
N ALA A 563 5.52 -40.03 -4.53
CA ALA A 563 4.11 -39.62 -4.64
C ALA A 563 3.17 -40.82 -4.44
N LEU A 564 2.12 -40.63 -3.64
CA LEU A 564 1.10 -41.62 -3.36
C LEU A 564 -0.12 -41.46 -4.25
N ARG A 565 -0.79 -42.58 -4.54
CA ARG A 565 -2.08 -42.57 -5.22
C ARG A 565 -3.19 -42.18 -4.24
N VAL A 566 -3.73 -40.98 -4.39
CA VAL A 566 -4.88 -40.50 -3.61
C VAL A 566 -6.16 -41.14 -4.15
N GLN A 567 -6.83 -41.91 -3.30
CA GLN A 567 -8.10 -42.59 -3.61
C GLN A 567 -9.32 -41.77 -3.15
N PHE A 568 -9.16 -40.94 -2.12
CA PHE A 568 -10.20 -40.08 -1.59
C PHE A 568 -9.59 -38.81 -1.00
N SER A 569 -10.29 -37.68 -1.16
CA SER A 569 -9.98 -36.41 -0.50
C SER A 569 -11.29 -35.66 -0.22
N GLY A 570 -11.67 -35.53 1.05
CA GLY A 570 -12.94 -34.93 1.42
C GLY A 570 -13.11 -34.75 2.93
N MET A 571 -14.17 -34.08 3.35
CA MET A 571 -14.45 -33.87 4.77
C MET A 571 -14.88 -35.18 5.44
N ALA A 572 -14.31 -35.47 6.61
CA ALA A 572 -14.60 -36.68 7.36
C ALA A 572 -16.05 -36.66 7.89
N PRO A 573 -16.87 -37.71 7.65
CA PRO A 573 -18.26 -37.77 8.09
C PRO A 573 -18.45 -37.46 9.57
N GLY A 574 -19.39 -36.58 9.90
CA GLY A 574 -19.73 -36.20 11.28
C GLY A 574 -18.82 -35.14 11.90
N PHE A 575 -17.77 -34.68 11.21
CA PHE A 575 -16.84 -33.68 11.70
C PHE A 575 -16.91 -32.36 10.93
N VAL A 576 -16.57 -31.27 11.63
CA VAL A 576 -16.44 -29.93 11.05
C VAL A 576 -14.97 -29.66 10.75
N GLY A 577 -14.64 -29.32 9.50
CA GLY A 577 -13.29 -28.92 9.08
C GLY A 577 -12.19 -30.00 9.18
N LEU A 578 -12.55 -31.23 9.58
CA LEU A 578 -11.66 -32.38 9.55
C LEU A 578 -11.60 -32.94 8.13
N TRP A 579 -10.41 -32.88 7.53
CA TRP A 579 -10.14 -33.36 6.19
C TRP A 579 -9.57 -34.77 6.25
N GLN A 580 -10.21 -35.73 5.56
CA GLN A 580 -9.72 -37.09 5.41
C GLN A 580 -9.16 -37.30 4.00
N ILE A 581 -8.01 -37.95 3.92
CA ILE A 581 -7.38 -38.36 2.66
C ILE A 581 -7.04 -39.84 2.72
N ASN A 582 -7.53 -40.61 1.75
CA ASN A 582 -7.15 -42.02 1.63
C ASN A 582 -6.06 -42.17 0.57
N VAL A 583 -4.95 -42.78 0.94
CA VAL A 583 -3.80 -43.00 0.04
C VAL A 583 -3.32 -44.43 0.10
N GLU A 584 -2.95 -44.96 -1.06
CA GLU A 584 -2.34 -46.28 -1.21
C GLU A 584 -0.83 -46.21 -0.93
N ILE A 585 -0.31 -47.11 -0.09
CA ILE A 585 1.12 -47.22 0.19
C ILE A 585 1.79 -48.05 -0.94
N PRO A 586 2.75 -47.52 -1.69
CA PRO A 586 3.42 -48.25 -2.75
C PRO A 586 4.25 -49.41 -2.20
N GLN A 587 4.29 -50.51 -2.96
CA GLN A 587 5.14 -51.67 -2.66
C GLN A 587 6.63 -51.33 -2.54
N LEU A 588 7.06 -50.25 -3.21
CA LEU A 588 8.46 -49.81 -3.28
C LEU A 588 8.92 -48.97 -2.07
N ILE A 589 8.00 -48.56 -1.18
CA ILE A 589 8.39 -47.84 0.04
C ILE A 589 9.22 -48.76 0.94
N ALA A 590 10.33 -48.26 1.47
CA ALA A 590 11.10 -48.98 2.47
C ALA A 590 10.31 -49.03 3.78
N PRO A 591 10.17 -50.22 4.42
CA PRO A 591 9.60 -50.32 5.76
C PRO A 591 10.34 -49.42 6.76
N GLY A 592 9.60 -48.90 7.73
CA GLY A 592 10.17 -48.01 8.73
C GLY A 592 9.13 -47.55 9.75
N SER A 593 9.59 -47.33 10.98
CA SER A 593 8.74 -46.86 12.09
C SER A 593 8.36 -45.39 12.00
N ALA A 594 9.00 -44.62 11.10
CA ALA A 594 8.84 -43.18 10.98
C ALA A 594 9.19 -42.67 9.56
N VAL A 595 8.44 -43.11 8.55
CA VAL A 595 8.63 -42.69 7.16
C VAL A 595 8.03 -41.28 6.95
N PRO A 596 8.80 -40.27 6.48
CA PRO A 596 8.30 -38.90 6.35
C PRO A 596 7.14 -38.76 5.36
N LEU A 597 6.12 -37.99 5.71
CA LEU A 597 4.93 -37.73 4.89
C LEU A 597 4.58 -36.25 4.85
N THR A 598 4.17 -35.76 3.67
CA THR A 598 3.62 -34.41 3.46
C THR A 598 2.40 -34.42 2.54
N ILE A 599 1.56 -33.40 2.68
CA ILE A 599 0.47 -33.08 1.74
C ILE A 599 0.81 -31.75 1.05
N THR A 600 0.65 -31.70 -0.27
CA THR A 600 0.70 -30.46 -1.04
C THR A 600 -0.63 -30.24 -1.77
N ALA A 601 -1.30 -29.12 -1.51
CA ALA A 601 -2.52 -28.70 -2.19
C ALA A 601 -2.42 -27.20 -2.49
N GLY A 602 -2.91 -26.77 -3.67
CA GLY A 602 -2.89 -25.37 -4.09
C GLY A 602 -1.50 -24.71 -4.07
N GLY A 603 -0.43 -25.50 -4.23
CA GLY A 603 0.96 -25.03 -4.14
C GLY A 603 1.51 -24.87 -2.71
N ILE A 604 0.69 -25.11 -1.67
CA ILE A 604 1.10 -25.04 -0.26
C ILE A 604 1.36 -26.45 0.28
N THR A 605 2.49 -26.60 0.97
CA THR A 605 2.90 -27.88 1.60
C THR A 605 2.62 -27.83 3.10
N SER A 606 2.15 -28.95 3.65
CA SER A 606 1.88 -29.12 5.08
C SER A 606 3.16 -29.18 5.92
N ASN A 607 3.00 -29.28 7.24
CA ASN A 607 4.04 -29.84 8.11
C ASN A 607 4.47 -31.23 7.60
N THR A 608 5.74 -31.59 7.86
CA THR A 608 6.23 -32.95 7.66
C THR A 608 5.93 -33.79 8.90
N VAL A 609 5.19 -34.87 8.71
CA VAL A 609 4.86 -35.86 9.74
C VAL A 609 5.48 -37.20 9.38
N THR A 610 5.21 -38.24 10.16
CA THR A 610 5.70 -39.59 9.91
C THR A 610 4.56 -40.62 9.98
N ILE A 611 4.71 -41.70 9.22
CA ILE A 611 3.84 -42.88 9.20
C ILE A 611 4.71 -44.12 9.41
N ALA A 612 4.20 -45.15 10.10
CA ALA A 612 4.86 -46.43 10.22
C ALA A 612 4.43 -47.38 9.08
N VAL A 613 5.36 -48.07 8.45
CA VAL A 613 5.17 -48.95 7.28
C VAL A 613 5.90 -50.28 7.46
N GLU A 614 5.28 -51.39 7.05
CA GLU A 614 5.83 -52.76 7.03
C GLU A 614 5.76 -53.48 5.67
#